data_AF-A0A3B0AUH8-F1
#
_entry.id   AF-A0A3B0AUH8-F1
#
_cell.length_a   1.000
_cell.length_b   1.000
_cell.length_c   1.000
_cell.angle_alpha   90.00
_cell.angle_beta   90.00
_cell.angle_gamma   90.00
#
_symmetry.space_group_name_H-M   'P 1'
#
loop_
_entity.id
_entity.type
_entity.pdbx_description
1 polymer ?
#
loop_
_entity_poly.entity_id
_entity_poly.type
_entity_poly.pdbx_seq_one_letter_code
_entity_poly.pdbx_strand_id
1 'polypeptide(L)'
;MLSKAEFADHSRLHIRYGTANGDEVTAYLLHPSDLRAEPLPAVLALHPTVGNGKEDTATVQGRNNRRYGLELAQRGYVVLAPDTITAGERASSLCALPEVDPGRIGAIGHSLGGYNSFFLAGLDDRVRAFVSSCGFCTFAGDPTPNRWGHRDWFSHIPRLTEDLNRGEVPFEFHEIAALAAPIPAFYYSGQQDLIFPNWQSYSQGMERLFELYRLLDKADSFHYVMTNGGHDFPDAVRQMAYAFLDRHLGKE
;
A
#
# COMPACT_ATOMS: atom_id res chain seq x y z
N MET A 1 11.67 -23.02 11.70
CA MET A 1 11.97 -23.46 10.31
C MET A 1 10.68 -23.98 9.71
N LEU A 2 10.35 -23.55 8.49
CA LEU A 2 9.09 -23.87 7.78
C LEU A 2 9.29 -24.98 6.74
N SER A 3 10.35 -24.90 5.93
CA SER A 3 10.74 -25.95 4.97
C SER A 3 12.23 -25.89 4.64
N LYS A 4 12.76 -26.93 3.97
CA LYS A 4 14.14 -27.01 3.50
C LYS A 4 14.17 -27.58 2.08
N ALA A 5 15.01 -26.99 1.24
CA ALA A 5 15.36 -27.50 -0.09
C ALA A 5 16.88 -27.62 -0.21
N GLU A 6 17.34 -28.67 -0.90
CA GLU A 6 18.75 -28.94 -1.16
C GLU A 6 19.03 -28.78 -2.66
N PHE A 7 20.12 -28.09 -2.98
CA PHE A 7 20.62 -27.92 -4.33
C PHE A 7 22.10 -28.31 -4.37
N ALA A 8 22.68 -28.40 -5.57
CA ALA A 8 24.08 -28.81 -5.71
C ALA A 8 25.06 -27.81 -5.07
N ASP A 9 24.74 -26.51 -5.12
CA ASP A 9 25.60 -25.39 -4.77
C ASP A 9 25.20 -24.66 -3.47
N HIS A 10 23.99 -24.88 -2.97
CA HIS A 10 23.51 -24.36 -1.71
C HIS A 10 22.35 -25.20 -1.14
N SER A 11 22.06 -25.01 0.14
CA SER A 11 20.77 -25.38 0.73
C SER A 11 19.96 -24.11 0.99
N ARG A 12 18.63 -24.22 0.90
CA ARG A 12 17.70 -23.11 1.17
C ARG A 12 16.73 -23.51 2.27
N LEU A 13 16.80 -22.80 3.39
CA LEU A 13 15.88 -22.93 4.51
C LEU A 13 14.82 -21.83 4.40
N HIS A 14 13.56 -22.22 4.38
CA HIS A 14 12.45 -21.29 4.59
C HIS A 14 12.22 -21.18 6.08
N ILE A 15 12.38 -19.98 6.62
CA ILE A 15 12.32 -19.74 8.05
C ILE A 15 11.32 -18.65 8.38
N ARG A 16 10.91 -18.64 9.65
CA ARG A 16 10.16 -17.56 10.28
C ARG A 16 10.90 -17.16 11.55
N TYR A 17 11.03 -15.86 11.79
CA TYR A 17 11.65 -15.33 12.99
C TYR A 17 10.88 -14.11 13.50
N GLY A 18 10.86 -13.94 14.83
CA GLY A 18 10.23 -12.80 15.48
C GLY A 18 11.08 -11.54 15.39
N THR A 19 10.40 -10.40 15.36
CA THR A 19 10.98 -9.05 15.47
C THR A 19 10.84 -8.55 16.90
N ALA A 20 11.51 -7.44 17.23
CA ALA A 20 11.47 -6.84 18.56
C ALA A 20 10.05 -6.45 19.05
N ASN A 21 9.09 -6.30 18.13
CA ASN A 21 7.73 -5.82 18.42
C ASN A 21 6.66 -6.93 18.33
N GLY A 22 7.06 -8.20 18.28
CA GLY A 22 6.13 -9.33 18.19
C GLY A 22 5.58 -9.59 16.78
N ASP A 23 6.00 -8.85 15.76
CA ASP A 23 5.76 -9.17 14.35
C ASP A 23 6.67 -10.33 13.90
N GLU A 24 6.19 -11.15 12.97
CA GLU A 24 6.94 -12.29 12.43
C GLU A 24 7.34 -12.05 10.97
N VAL A 25 8.59 -12.35 10.64
CA VAL A 25 9.13 -12.21 9.28
C VAL A 25 9.44 -13.59 8.71
N THR A 26 8.95 -13.84 7.51
CA THR A 26 9.30 -15.01 6.70
C THR A 26 10.50 -14.68 5.81
N ALA A 27 11.42 -15.63 5.68
CA ALA A 27 12.66 -15.43 4.93
C ALA A 27 13.19 -16.73 4.33
N TYR A 28 14.02 -16.60 3.30
CA TYR A 28 14.90 -17.67 2.82
C TYR A 28 16.30 -17.44 3.37
N LEU A 29 16.82 -18.43 4.08
CA LEU A 29 18.20 -18.51 4.52
C LEU A 29 18.93 -19.51 3.63
N LEU A 30 19.88 -19.03 2.83
CA LEU A 30 20.67 -19.84 1.91
C LEU A 30 22.02 -20.10 2.55
N HIS A 31 22.40 -21.37 2.64
CA HIS A 31 23.73 -21.79 3.06
C HIS A 31 24.49 -22.36 1.86
N PRO A 32 25.71 -21.91 1.58
CA PRO A 32 26.52 -22.51 0.52
C PRO A 32 26.85 -23.97 0.85
N SER A 33 27.02 -24.81 -0.17
CA SER A 33 27.35 -26.24 0.01
C SER A 33 28.72 -26.46 0.66
N ASP A 34 29.68 -25.55 0.47
CA ASP A 34 31.02 -25.63 1.04
C ASP A 34 31.06 -24.99 2.45
N LEU A 35 30.48 -25.70 3.42
CA LEU A 35 30.51 -25.30 4.83
C LEU A 35 31.92 -25.55 5.40
N ARG A 36 32.71 -24.47 5.48
CA ARG A 36 34.00 -24.49 6.18
C ARG A 36 33.80 -24.56 7.70
N ALA A 37 34.82 -25.03 8.41
CA ALA A 37 34.82 -25.11 9.88
C ALA A 37 34.81 -23.72 10.57
N GLU A 38 35.02 -22.65 9.81
CA GLU A 38 34.99 -21.26 10.29
C GLU A 38 33.68 -20.55 9.92
N PRO A 39 33.24 -19.56 10.71
CA PRO A 39 32.07 -18.75 10.39
C PRO A 39 32.19 -18.08 9.01
N LEU A 40 31.18 -18.29 8.17
CA LEU A 40 31.12 -17.71 6.83
C LEU A 40 30.61 -16.26 6.85
N PRO A 41 31.04 -15.41 5.91
CA PRO A 41 30.47 -14.08 5.75
C PRO A 41 28.99 -14.18 5.35
N ALA A 42 28.17 -13.24 5.85
CA ALA A 42 26.73 -13.23 5.59
C ALA A 42 26.27 -11.95 4.89
N VAL A 43 25.23 -12.05 4.05
CA VAL A 43 24.61 -10.92 3.34
C VAL A 43 23.09 -10.95 3.52
N LEU A 44 22.51 -9.78 3.76
CA LEU A 44 21.06 -9.56 3.71
C LEU A 44 20.66 -9.16 2.28
N ALA A 45 19.91 -10.02 1.58
CA ALA A 45 19.48 -9.81 0.20
C ALA A 45 18.02 -9.32 0.15
N LEU A 46 17.85 -8.01 0.13
CA LEU A 46 16.53 -7.35 0.08
C LEU A 46 15.96 -7.38 -1.33
N HIS A 47 14.68 -7.70 -1.50
CA HIS A 47 14.02 -7.69 -2.81
C HIS A 47 13.57 -6.27 -3.22
N PRO A 48 13.45 -5.99 -4.53
CA PRO A 48 12.85 -4.74 -5.02
C PRO A 48 11.32 -4.73 -4.77
N THR A 49 10.62 -3.66 -5.16
CA THR A 49 9.16 -3.56 -5.02
C THR A 49 8.44 -4.57 -5.94
N VAL A 50 8.28 -5.81 -5.49
CA VAL A 50 7.60 -6.91 -6.18
C VAL A 50 6.76 -7.75 -5.24
N GLY A 51 5.63 -8.26 -5.75
CA GLY A 51 4.68 -9.03 -4.95
C GLY A 51 5.20 -10.37 -4.45
N ASN A 52 6.08 -11.06 -5.17
CA ASN A 52 6.65 -12.35 -4.76
C ASN A 52 7.81 -12.24 -3.75
N GLY A 53 8.18 -11.01 -3.35
CA GLY A 53 9.11 -10.75 -2.25
C GLY A 53 10.46 -11.44 -2.39
N LYS A 54 10.87 -12.16 -1.34
CA LYS A 54 12.15 -12.89 -1.25
C LYS A 54 12.39 -13.85 -2.42
N GLU A 55 11.33 -14.35 -3.06
CA GLU A 55 11.48 -15.28 -4.18
C GLU A 55 12.23 -14.66 -5.38
N ASP A 56 12.06 -13.36 -5.60
CA ASP A 56 12.69 -12.65 -6.73
C ASP A 56 14.23 -12.60 -6.62
N THR A 57 14.76 -12.66 -5.40
CA THR A 57 16.20 -12.54 -5.13
C THR A 57 16.89 -13.84 -4.76
N ALA A 58 16.16 -14.79 -4.18
CA ALA A 58 16.71 -16.00 -3.58
C ALA A 58 16.41 -17.28 -4.36
N THR A 59 15.82 -17.18 -5.56
CA THR A 59 15.39 -18.35 -6.33
C THR A 59 15.71 -18.22 -7.81
N VAL A 60 15.73 -19.37 -8.51
CA VAL A 60 15.90 -19.42 -9.97
C VAL A 60 14.69 -18.86 -10.72
N GLN A 61 13.53 -18.80 -10.07
CA GLN A 61 12.30 -18.19 -10.60
C GLN A 61 12.37 -16.65 -10.61
N GLY A 62 13.29 -16.05 -9.85
CA GLY A 62 13.46 -14.60 -9.80
C GLY A 62 13.80 -13.99 -11.16
N ARG A 63 13.60 -12.68 -11.32
CA ARG A 63 13.90 -12.01 -12.59
C ARG A 63 15.40 -11.93 -12.86
N ASN A 64 15.75 -11.89 -14.15
CA ASN A 64 17.15 -11.66 -14.56
C ASN A 64 17.68 -10.37 -13.92
N ASN A 65 18.95 -10.39 -13.47
CA ASN A 65 19.60 -9.30 -12.74
C ASN A 65 19.00 -8.97 -11.36
N ARG A 66 18.14 -9.84 -10.79
CA ARG A 66 17.58 -9.69 -9.44
C ARG A 66 17.89 -10.85 -8.51
N ARG A 67 18.42 -11.97 -9.03
CA ARG A 67 18.77 -13.19 -8.28
C ARG A 67 20.06 -13.08 -7.44
N TYR A 68 20.47 -11.87 -7.07
CA TYR A 68 21.74 -11.64 -6.38
C TYR A 68 21.84 -12.36 -5.03
N GLY A 69 20.72 -12.63 -4.36
CA GLY A 69 20.72 -13.45 -3.14
C GLY A 69 21.18 -14.88 -3.42
N LEU A 70 20.66 -15.49 -4.49
CA LEU A 70 21.11 -16.80 -4.95
C LEU A 70 22.56 -16.77 -5.44
N GLU A 71 22.93 -15.80 -6.26
CA GLU A 71 24.29 -15.66 -6.83
C GLU A 71 25.35 -15.46 -5.73
N LEU A 72 25.02 -14.75 -4.64
CA LEU A 72 25.91 -14.60 -3.48
C LEU A 72 26.02 -15.89 -2.67
N ALA A 73 24.93 -16.65 -2.52
CA ALA A 73 25.01 -17.96 -1.87
C ALA A 73 25.96 -18.90 -2.66
N GLN A 74 25.87 -18.91 -3.98
CA GLN A 74 26.77 -19.66 -4.87
C GLN A 74 28.24 -19.23 -4.78
N ARG A 75 28.49 -18.00 -4.32
CA ARG A 75 29.85 -17.45 -4.09
C ARG A 75 30.40 -17.75 -2.69
N GLY A 76 29.65 -18.46 -1.84
CA GLY A 76 30.11 -18.85 -0.51
C GLY A 76 29.62 -17.95 0.64
N TYR A 77 28.65 -17.07 0.40
CA TYR A 77 28.04 -16.27 1.46
C TYR A 77 26.85 -17.00 2.07
N VAL A 78 26.66 -16.87 3.38
CA VAL A 78 25.35 -17.15 3.99
C VAL A 78 24.41 -15.99 3.63
N VAL A 79 23.25 -16.27 3.04
CA VAL A 79 22.35 -15.21 2.58
C VAL A 79 21.01 -15.30 3.28
N LEU A 80 20.55 -14.20 3.86
CA LEU A 80 19.18 -14.05 4.35
C LEU A 80 18.40 -13.15 3.40
N ALA A 81 17.32 -13.66 2.82
CA ALA A 81 16.39 -12.92 1.97
C ALA A 81 15.01 -12.88 2.64
N PRO A 82 14.69 -11.81 3.39
CA PRO A 82 13.39 -11.67 4.04
C PRO A 82 12.33 -11.13 3.08
N ASP A 83 11.07 -11.46 3.36
CA ASP A 83 9.94 -10.68 2.85
C ASP A 83 9.86 -9.36 3.62
N THR A 84 9.83 -8.23 2.91
CA THR A 84 9.49 -6.94 3.52
C THR A 84 7.98 -6.87 3.79
N ILE A 85 7.56 -5.89 4.59
CA ILE A 85 6.12 -5.60 4.76
C ILE A 85 5.52 -5.40 3.36
N THR A 86 4.30 -5.92 3.15
CA THR A 86 3.55 -5.93 1.89
C THR A 86 4.13 -6.74 0.72
N ALA A 87 5.13 -7.61 0.94
CA ALA A 87 5.68 -8.47 -0.11
C ALA A 87 5.78 -9.95 0.31
N GLY A 88 5.78 -10.84 -0.68
CA GLY A 88 5.86 -12.28 -0.49
C GLY A 88 4.78 -12.81 0.45
N GLU A 89 5.18 -13.58 1.46
CA GLU A 89 4.25 -14.13 2.46
C GLU A 89 3.77 -13.06 3.45
N ARG A 90 4.35 -11.86 3.41
CA ARG A 90 3.90 -10.68 4.17
C ARG A 90 3.08 -9.73 3.30
N ALA A 91 2.76 -10.12 2.07
CA ALA A 91 1.96 -9.31 1.14
C ALA A 91 0.51 -9.13 1.60
N SER A 92 -0.02 -9.98 2.47
CA SER A 92 -1.38 -9.79 2.98
C SER A 92 -1.68 -10.73 4.14
N SER A 93 -1.53 -10.25 5.37
CA SER A 93 -2.07 -10.95 6.54
C SER A 93 -3.57 -11.22 6.37
N LEU A 94 -4.31 -10.36 5.64
CA LEU A 94 -5.74 -10.53 5.38
C LEU A 94 -6.05 -11.62 4.33
N CYS A 95 -5.46 -11.60 3.13
CA CYS A 95 -5.74 -12.62 2.09
C CYS A 95 -5.25 -14.03 2.44
N ALA A 96 -4.34 -14.14 3.40
CA ALA A 96 -3.85 -15.42 3.89
C ALA A 96 -4.80 -16.07 4.93
N LEU A 97 -5.82 -15.35 5.42
CA LEU A 97 -6.80 -15.90 6.34
C LEU A 97 -7.75 -16.86 5.60
N PRO A 98 -7.98 -18.09 6.10
CA PRO A 98 -8.85 -19.06 5.43
C PRO A 98 -10.30 -18.59 5.32
N GLU A 99 -10.74 -17.65 6.16
CA GLU A 99 -12.06 -17.03 6.13
C GLU A 99 -12.21 -15.85 5.15
N VAL A 100 -11.13 -15.42 4.49
CA VAL A 100 -11.14 -14.27 3.57
C VAL A 100 -11.14 -14.73 2.12
N ASP A 101 -12.09 -14.24 1.33
CA ASP A 101 -12.05 -14.34 -0.13
C ASP A 101 -11.08 -13.28 -0.70
N PRO A 102 -9.92 -13.67 -1.28
CA PRO A 102 -8.95 -12.73 -1.82
C PRO A 102 -9.48 -11.93 -3.02
N GLY A 103 -10.59 -12.36 -3.63
CA GLY A 103 -11.28 -11.65 -4.69
C GLY A 103 -12.23 -10.55 -4.21
N ARG A 104 -12.45 -10.40 -2.89
CA ARG A 104 -13.47 -9.50 -2.30
C ARG A 104 -12.92 -8.64 -1.17
N ILE A 105 -11.85 -7.91 -1.44
CA ILE A 105 -11.18 -7.07 -0.44
C ILE A 105 -11.56 -5.61 -0.65
N GLY A 106 -12.09 -4.98 0.38
CA GLY A 106 -12.31 -3.54 0.43
C GLY A 106 -11.38 -2.84 1.41
N ALA A 107 -11.14 -1.55 1.18
CA ALA A 107 -10.43 -0.68 2.11
C ALA A 107 -11.33 0.46 2.58
N ILE A 108 -11.35 0.76 3.88
CA ILE A 108 -12.12 1.87 4.42
C ILE A 108 -11.28 2.61 5.45
N GLY A 109 -11.35 3.94 5.43
CA GLY A 109 -10.67 4.73 6.44
C GLY A 109 -11.20 6.14 6.58
N HIS A 110 -10.88 6.73 7.75
CA HIS A 110 -11.19 8.10 8.11
C HIS A 110 -9.89 8.89 8.29
N SER A 111 -9.84 10.14 7.82
CA SER A 111 -8.69 11.03 7.97
C SER A 111 -7.40 10.42 7.40
N LEU A 112 -6.42 10.10 8.25
CA LEU A 112 -5.23 9.32 7.89
C LEU A 112 -5.55 8.01 7.17
N GLY A 113 -6.56 7.29 7.65
CA GLY A 113 -7.03 6.08 6.98
C GLY A 113 -7.71 6.37 5.65
N GLY A 114 -8.30 7.56 5.49
CA GLY A 114 -9.02 7.96 4.29
C GLY A 114 -8.09 8.05 3.07
N TYR A 115 -7.02 8.85 3.14
CA TYR A 115 -6.05 8.86 2.03
C TYR A 115 -5.26 7.57 1.88
N ASN A 116 -4.98 6.87 2.97
CA ASN A 116 -4.35 5.56 2.86
C ASN A 116 -5.24 4.54 2.12
N SER A 117 -6.57 4.67 2.17
CA SER A 117 -7.48 3.77 1.45
C SER A 117 -7.32 3.86 -0.06
N PHE A 118 -7.24 5.07 -0.63
CA PHE A 118 -7.07 5.24 -2.08
C PHE A 118 -5.60 5.17 -2.52
N PHE A 119 -4.63 5.48 -1.65
CA PHE A 119 -3.22 5.14 -1.92
C PHE A 119 -3.04 3.63 -2.03
N LEU A 120 -3.62 2.86 -1.10
CA LEU A 120 -3.59 1.40 -1.16
C LEU A 120 -4.28 0.90 -2.43
N ALA A 121 -5.48 1.41 -2.75
CA ALA A 121 -6.20 1.00 -3.96
C ALA A 121 -5.41 1.30 -5.25
N GLY A 122 -4.69 2.42 -5.33
CA GLY A 122 -3.84 2.74 -6.48
C GLY A 122 -2.55 1.91 -6.59
N LEU A 123 -2.13 1.25 -5.50
CA LEU A 123 -0.88 0.47 -5.44
C LEU A 123 -1.10 -1.04 -5.44
N ASP A 124 -2.28 -1.50 -5.03
CA ASP A 124 -2.61 -2.91 -4.81
C ASP A 124 -3.90 -3.28 -5.54
N ASP A 125 -3.75 -4.03 -6.64
CA ASP A 125 -4.82 -4.44 -7.55
C ASP A 125 -5.83 -5.42 -6.93
N ARG A 126 -5.55 -5.91 -5.71
CA ARG A 126 -6.46 -6.77 -4.95
C ARG A 126 -7.59 -5.99 -4.29
N VAL A 127 -7.44 -4.67 -4.09
CA VAL A 127 -8.52 -3.83 -3.57
C VAL A 127 -9.62 -3.72 -4.63
N ARG A 128 -10.82 -4.15 -4.28
CA ARG A 128 -12.00 -4.17 -5.16
C ARG A 128 -12.98 -3.03 -4.94
N ALA A 129 -12.91 -2.37 -3.80
CA ALA A 129 -13.65 -1.15 -3.50
C ALA A 129 -12.97 -0.39 -2.37
N PHE A 130 -13.09 0.93 -2.34
CA PHE A 130 -12.58 1.71 -1.21
C PHE A 130 -13.49 2.85 -0.76
N VAL A 131 -13.35 3.23 0.51
CA VAL A 131 -14.07 4.32 1.16
C VAL A 131 -13.06 5.27 1.84
N SER A 132 -13.07 6.52 1.42
CA SER A 132 -12.27 7.61 2.01
C SER A 132 -13.17 8.65 2.68
N SER A 133 -13.25 8.61 4.01
CA SER A 133 -13.92 9.63 4.82
C SER A 133 -12.91 10.69 5.29
N CYS A 134 -13.21 11.96 5.06
CA CYS A 134 -12.42 13.13 5.45
C CYS A 134 -10.92 12.96 5.19
N GLY A 135 -10.56 12.29 4.09
CA GLY A 135 -9.20 11.91 3.75
C GLY A 135 -8.69 12.54 2.46
N PHE A 136 -9.39 13.54 1.93
CA PHE A 136 -9.02 14.17 0.66
C PHE A 136 -9.00 15.69 0.81
N CYS A 137 -7.93 16.32 0.34
CA CYS A 137 -7.86 17.74 0.01
C CYS A 137 -6.97 17.90 -1.22
N THR A 138 -7.11 18.99 -1.97
CA THR A 138 -6.10 19.33 -2.99
C THR A 138 -4.88 19.93 -2.31
N PHE A 139 -3.70 19.80 -2.91
CA PHE A 139 -2.49 20.43 -2.34
C PHE A 139 -2.61 21.96 -2.34
N ALA A 140 -3.12 22.54 -3.43
CA ALA A 140 -3.37 23.98 -3.51
C ALA A 140 -4.46 24.45 -2.53
N GLY A 141 -5.36 23.53 -2.15
CA GLY A 141 -6.43 23.78 -1.20
C GLY A 141 -6.08 23.40 0.24
N ASP A 142 -4.86 22.97 0.55
CA ASP A 142 -4.49 22.71 1.95
C ASP A 142 -4.05 24.02 2.63
N PRO A 143 -4.63 24.41 3.77
CA PRO A 143 -4.18 25.61 4.51
C PRO A 143 -2.76 25.48 5.08
N THR A 144 -2.19 24.27 5.04
CA THR A 144 -0.85 23.94 5.53
C THR A 144 -0.14 22.98 4.58
N PRO A 145 0.19 23.40 3.34
CA PRO A 145 0.65 22.51 2.27
C PRO A 145 1.85 21.64 2.66
N ASN A 146 2.77 22.19 3.47
CA ASN A 146 3.93 21.46 4.00
C ASN A 146 3.58 20.22 4.82
N ARG A 147 2.30 19.94 5.13
CA ARG A 147 1.87 18.65 5.68
C ARG A 147 2.14 17.47 4.78
N TRP A 148 2.15 17.69 3.48
CA TRP A 148 2.36 16.65 2.48
C TRP A 148 3.84 16.41 2.14
N GLY A 149 4.75 17.27 2.62
CA GLY A 149 6.20 17.14 2.48
C GLY A 149 6.88 16.51 3.71
N HIS A 150 8.09 16.99 4.03
CA HIS A 150 8.85 16.62 5.23
C HIS A 150 8.25 17.24 6.50
N ARG A 151 8.15 16.45 7.56
CA ARG A 151 7.82 16.88 8.93
C ARG A 151 8.56 16.09 9.99
N ASP A 152 8.58 16.62 11.21
CA ASP A 152 9.31 16.07 12.36
C ASP A 152 8.89 14.65 12.75
N TRP A 153 7.61 14.31 12.58
CA TRP A 153 7.03 13.04 13.03
C TRP A 153 6.61 12.12 11.88
N PHE A 154 6.01 12.68 10.82
CA PHE A 154 5.41 11.89 9.74
C PHE A 154 5.47 12.64 8.43
N SER A 155 6.18 12.06 7.45
CA SER A 155 6.34 12.63 6.11
C SER A 155 5.55 11.80 5.11
N HIS A 156 4.74 12.46 4.27
CA HIS A 156 3.95 11.79 3.24
C HIS A 156 4.74 11.61 1.94
N ILE A 157 5.00 12.73 1.26
CA ILE A 157 5.71 12.78 -0.02
C ILE A 157 6.89 13.74 0.14
N PRO A 158 7.97 13.30 0.82
CA PRO A 158 9.21 14.04 1.01
C PRO A 158 9.65 14.92 -0.17
N ARG A 159 9.56 14.38 -1.40
CA ARG A 159 9.98 15.04 -2.63
C ARG A 159 9.21 16.34 -2.92
N LEU A 160 7.95 16.46 -2.48
CA LEU A 160 7.14 17.68 -2.69
C LEU A 160 7.59 18.86 -1.85
N THR A 161 8.42 18.65 -0.81
CA THR A 161 8.77 19.71 0.15
C THR A 161 9.35 20.95 -0.52
N GLU A 162 10.25 20.77 -1.49
CA GLU A 162 10.88 21.89 -2.18
C GLU A 162 9.88 22.66 -3.05
N ASP A 163 8.98 21.96 -3.75
CA ASP A 163 7.96 22.56 -4.61
C ASP A 163 6.94 23.33 -3.77
N LEU A 164 6.43 22.71 -2.70
CA LEU A 164 5.46 23.31 -1.78
C LEU A 164 6.05 24.55 -1.07
N ASN A 165 7.34 24.53 -0.71
CA ASN A 165 8.03 25.69 -0.15
C ASN A 165 8.16 26.86 -1.14
N ARG A 166 8.15 26.58 -2.45
CA ARG A 166 8.07 27.61 -3.50
C ARG A 166 6.64 28.04 -3.83
N GLY A 167 5.63 27.43 -3.20
CA GLY A 167 4.23 27.65 -3.53
C GLY A 167 3.80 26.98 -4.84
N GLU A 168 4.57 25.98 -5.30
CA GLU A 168 4.30 25.22 -6.51
C GLU A 168 3.60 23.90 -6.17
N VAL A 169 2.64 23.51 -7.01
CA VAL A 169 1.95 22.22 -6.94
C VAL A 169 2.23 21.49 -8.25
N PRO A 170 3.20 20.56 -8.30
CA PRO A 170 3.66 19.93 -9.56
C PRO A 170 2.63 18.96 -10.15
N PHE A 171 1.75 18.44 -9.30
CA PHE A 171 0.56 17.64 -9.60
C PHE A 171 -0.38 17.78 -8.42
N GLU A 172 -1.66 17.51 -8.61
CA GLU A 172 -2.69 17.63 -7.59
C GLU A 172 -3.06 16.31 -6.92
N PHE A 173 -3.70 16.39 -5.75
CA PHE A 173 -4.06 15.21 -4.96
C PHE A 173 -5.11 14.33 -5.67
N HIS A 174 -5.98 14.92 -6.50
CA HIS A 174 -6.91 14.16 -7.35
C HIS A 174 -6.17 13.35 -8.43
N GLU A 175 -4.99 13.77 -8.88
CA GLU A 175 -4.19 12.99 -9.84
C GLU A 175 -3.58 11.76 -9.18
N ILE A 176 -3.23 11.82 -7.90
CA ILE A 176 -2.85 10.61 -7.13
C ILE A 176 -4.06 9.70 -6.95
N ALA A 177 -5.20 10.25 -6.54
CA ALA A 177 -6.43 9.48 -6.36
C ALA A 177 -6.91 8.82 -7.67
N ALA A 178 -6.64 9.45 -8.82
CA ALA A 178 -6.95 8.90 -10.15
C ALA A 178 -6.22 7.59 -10.45
N LEU A 179 -5.09 7.31 -9.80
CA LEU A 179 -4.37 6.04 -9.94
C LEU A 179 -5.18 4.83 -9.43
N ALA A 180 -6.16 5.06 -8.56
CA ALA A 180 -7.08 4.02 -8.11
C ALA A 180 -8.20 3.72 -9.13
N ALA A 181 -8.39 4.55 -10.16
CA ALA A 181 -9.40 4.28 -11.17
C ALA A 181 -9.04 3.01 -11.98
N PRO A 182 -10.00 2.12 -12.29
CA PRO A 182 -11.45 2.26 -12.13
C PRO A 182 -12.05 1.56 -10.89
N ILE A 183 -11.28 1.36 -9.81
CA ILE A 183 -11.76 0.66 -8.60
C ILE A 183 -12.94 1.43 -7.98
N PRO A 184 -14.09 0.81 -7.70
CA PRO A 184 -15.21 1.47 -7.03
C PRO A 184 -14.77 2.33 -5.83
N ALA A 185 -15.17 3.61 -5.84
CA ALA A 185 -14.72 4.61 -4.90
C ALA A 185 -15.89 5.33 -4.20
N PHE A 186 -15.82 5.45 -2.88
CA PHE A 186 -16.71 6.29 -2.09
C PHE A 186 -15.91 7.35 -1.34
N TYR A 187 -16.21 8.62 -1.56
CA TYR A 187 -15.59 9.75 -0.86
C TYR A 187 -16.59 10.47 0.03
N TYR A 188 -16.15 10.90 1.20
CA TYR A 188 -16.94 11.78 2.07
C TYR A 188 -16.10 12.91 2.64
N SER A 189 -16.67 14.11 2.73
CA SER A 189 -16.11 15.25 3.48
C SER A 189 -17.19 16.07 4.19
N GLY A 190 -16.83 16.68 5.32
CA GLY A 190 -17.61 17.71 5.98
C GLY A 190 -17.21 19.11 5.50
N GLN A 191 -18.17 20.03 5.33
CA GLN A 191 -17.89 21.43 4.97
C GLN A 191 -17.26 22.24 6.12
N GLN A 192 -17.48 21.80 7.37
CA GLN A 192 -16.93 22.43 8.57
C GLN A 192 -15.70 21.68 9.11
N ASP A 193 -15.06 20.86 8.27
CA ASP A 193 -13.84 20.15 8.60
C ASP A 193 -12.69 21.15 8.83
N LEU A 194 -12.26 21.33 10.08
CA LEU A 194 -11.19 22.26 10.43
C LEU A 194 -9.79 21.77 9.98
N ILE A 195 -9.65 20.49 9.62
CA ILE A 195 -8.41 19.90 9.12
C ILE A 195 -8.28 20.14 7.62
N PHE A 196 -9.39 20.01 6.89
CA PHE A 196 -9.51 20.22 5.44
C PHE A 196 -10.62 21.25 5.10
N PRO A 197 -10.45 22.52 5.46
CA PRO A 197 -11.53 23.51 5.44
C PRO A 197 -11.96 23.99 4.06
N ASN A 198 -11.13 23.76 3.02
CA ASN A 198 -11.38 24.24 1.67
C ASN A 198 -12.25 23.25 0.87
N TRP A 199 -13.50 23.09 1.31
CA TRP A 199 -14.46 22.15 0.74
C TRP A 199 -14.79 22.43 -0.75
N GLN A 200 -14.62 23.67 -1.22
CA GLN A 200 -14.77 24.01 -2.64
C GLN A 200 -13.68 23.34 -3.48
N SER A 201 -12.42 23.35 -3.00
CA SER A 201 -11.31 22.69 -3.68
C SER A 201 -11.46 21.16 -3.64
N TYR A 202 -11.97 20.61 -2.53
CA TYR A 202 -12.41 19.21 -2.47
C TYR A 202 -13.43 18.90 -3.57
N SER A 203 -14.46 19.74 -3.71
CA SER A 203 -15.55 19.52 -4.67
C SER A 203 -15.04 19.53 -6.11
N GLN A 204 -14.16 20.48 -6.45
CA GLN A 204 -13.50 20.51 -7.76
C GLN A 204 -12.67 19.25 -8.03
N GLY A 205 -11.91 18.78 -7.04
CA GLY A 205 -11.15 17.52 -7.15
C GLY A 205 -12.06 16.30 -7.37
N MET A 206 -13.19 16.23 -6.66
CA MET A 206 -14.17 15.15 -6.84
C MET A 206 -14.83 15.20 -8.22
N GLU A 207 -15.13 16.39 -8.74
CA GLU A 207 -15.68 16.56 -10.09
C GLU A 207 -14.69 16.03 -11.15
N ARG A 208 -13.39 16.31 -11.02
CA ARG A 208 -12.36 15.75 -11.92
C ARG A 208 -12.30 14.23 -11.88
N LEU A 209 -12.36 13.64 -10.69
CA LEU A 209 -12.38 12.19 -10.54
C LEU A 209 -13.67 11.58 -11.11
N PHE A 210 -14.82 12.20 -10.86
CA PHE A 210 -16.08 11.74 -11.43
C PHE A 210 -16.09 11.81 -12.96
N GLU A 211 -15.54 12.88 -13.55
CA GLU A 211 -15.34 12.99 -15.01
C GLU A 211 -14.48 11.84 -15.55
N LEU A 212 -13.40 11.49 -14.86
CA LEU A 212 -12.56 10.34 -15.22
C LEU A 212 -13.36 9.02 -15.17
N TYR A 213 -14.09 8.75 -14.09
CA TYR A 213 -14.90 7.53 -13.99
C TYR A 213 -15.99 7.49 -15.07
N ARG A 214 -16.57 8.63 -15.44
CA ARG A 214 -17.50 8.72 -16.57
C ARG A 214 -16.83 8.38 -17.90
N LEU A 215 -15.61 8.85 -18.14
CA LEU A 215 -14.84 8.53 -19.36
C LEU A 215 -14.44 7.05 -19.43
N LEU A 216 -14.33 6.37 -18.29
CA LEU A 216 -14.03 4.94 -18.19
C LEU A 216 -15.28 4.05 -18.23
N ASP A 217 -16.47 4.61 -18.47
CA ASP A 217 -17.77 3.91 -18.39
C ASP A 217 -18.03 3.28 -17.00
N LYS A 218 -17.61 4.00 -15.94
CA LYS A 218 -17.66 3.58 -14.53
C LYS A 218 -18.26 4.63 -13.60
N ALA A 219 -19.05 5.56 -14.12
CA ALA A 219 -19.70 6.60 -13.31
C ALA A 219 -20.50 6.02 -12.12
N ASP A 220 -21.20 4.90 -12.31
CA ASP A 220 -22.03 4.27 -11.27
C ASP A 220 -21.24 3.70 -10.09
N SER A 221 -19.92 3.53 -10.23
CA SER A 221 -19.02 3.05 -9.17
C SER A 221 -18.25 4.17 -8.48
N PHE A 222 -18.55 5.44 -8.76
CA PHE A 222 -17.95 6.59 -8.08
C PHE A 222 -19.01 7.38 -7.32
N HIS A 223 -18.88 7.43 -6.00
CA HIS A 223 -19.81 8.11 -5.11
C HIS A 223 -19.04 9.13 -4.27
N TYR A 224 -19.52 10.37 -4.21
CA TYR A 224 -18.97 11.36 -3.30
C TYR A 224 -20.09 12.11 -2.60
N VAL A 225 -19.95 12.27 -1.28
CA VAL A 225 -20.95 12.88 -0.41
C VAL A 225 -20.31 14.02 0.36
N MET A 226 -21.04 15.12 0.50
CA MET A 226 -20.60 16.23 1.34
C MET A 226 -21.76 16.68 2.25
N THR A 227 -21.47 16.86 3.53
CA THR A 227 -22.46 17.36 4.52
C THR A 227 -21.97 18.63 5.20
N ASN A 228 -22.82 19.31 5.95
CA ASN A 228 -22.43 20.46 6.78
C ASN A 228 -21.69 20.06 8.08
N GLY A 229 -21.24 18.80 8.19
CA GLY A 229 -20.52 18.30 9.37
C GLY A 229 -19.06 18.74 9.45
N GLY A 230 -18.40 18.40 10.55
CA GLY A 230 -16.97 18.63 10.77
C GLY A 230 -16.10 17.46 10.33
N HIS A 231 -14.90 17.35 10.93
CA HIS A 231 -13.96 16.24 10.73
C HIS A 231 -14.44 14.99 11.48
N ASP A 232 -15.47 14.33 10.96
CA ASP A 232 -16.11 13.15 11.56
C ASP A 232 -16.56 12.17 10.47
N PHE A 233 -17.17 11.03 10.85
CA PHE A 233 -17.81 10.10 9.93
C PHE A 233 -19.23 9.78 10.43
N PRO A 234 -20.24 10.62 10.12
CA PRO A 234 -21.58 10.52 10.68
C PRO A 234 -22.29 9.21 10.33
N ASP A 235 -23.19 8.76 11.21
CA ASP A 235 -23.84 7.45 11.09
C ASP A 235 -24.53 7.24 9.74
N ALA A 236 -25.36 8.19 9.29
CA ALA A 236 -26.04 8.10 8.01
C ALA A 236 -25.06 7.92 6.83
N VAL A 237 -23.91 8.60 6.87
CA VAL A 237 -22.87 8.48 5.82
C VAL A 237 -22.15 7.15 5.93
N ARG A 238 -21.86 6.66 7.14
CA ARG A 238 -21.29 5.32 7.33
C ARG A 238 -22.20 4.23 6.78
N GLN A 239 -23.52 4.32 7.02
CA GLN A 239 -24.47 3.36 6.46
C GLN A 239 -24.46 3.37 4.92
N MET A 240 -24.36 4.55 4.29
CA MET A 240 -24.17 4.65 2.83
C MET A 240 -22.87 3.98 2.36
N ALA A 241 -21.76 4.22 3.07
CA ALA A 241 -20.47 3.61 2.75
C ALA A 241 -20.47 2.09 2.94
N TYR A 242 -21.16 1.57 3.96
CA TYR A 242 -21.31 0.13 4.19
C TYR A 242 -22.15 -0.52 3.10
N ALA A 243 -23.28 0.10 2.73
CA ALA A 243 -24.09 -0.37 1.60
C ALA A 243 -23.31 -0.35 0.28
N PHE A 244 -22.47 0.67 0.07
CA PHE A 244 -21.56 0.74 -1.07
C PHE A 244 -20.58 -0.44 -1.08
N LEU A 245 -19.92 -0.73 0.04
CA LEU A 245 -19.02 -1.88 0.16
C LEU A 245 -19.75 -3.21 -0.01
N ASP A 246 -20.93 -3.38 0.60
CA ASP A 246 -21.73 -4.60 0.48
C ASP A 246 -22.06 -4.90 -0.98
N ARG A 247 -22.48 -3.89 -1.76
CA ARG A 247 -22.71 -4.01 -3.19
C ARG A 247 -21.47 -4.41 -3.98
N HIS A 248 -20.35 -3.72 -3.76
CA HIS A 248 -19.14 -3.92 -4.59
C HIS A 248 -18.28 -5.11 -4.18
N LEU A 249 -18.43 -5.61 -2.95
CA LEU A 249 -17.79 -6.84 -2.47
C LEU A 249 -18.74 -8.05 -2.54
N GLY A 250 -19.98 -7.88 -2.97
CA GLY A 250 -20.95 -8.96 -3.15
C GLY A 250 -21.38 -9.62 -1.84
N LYS A 251 -21.72 -8.80 -0.83
CA LYS A 251 -22.26 -9.21 0.48
C LYS A 251 -23.80 -9.12 0.52
N GLU A 252 -24.45 -9.37 -0.61
CA GLU A 252 -25.92 -9.46 -0.74
C GLU A 252 -26.42 -10.91 -0.70
#